data_AF-A0A7X9NZV3-F1
#
_entry.id   AF-A0A7X9NZV3-F1
#
_cell.length_a   1.000
_cell.length_b   1.000
_cell.length_c   1.000
_cell.angle_alpha   90.00
_cell.angle_beta   90.00
_cell.angle_gamma   90.00
#
_symmetry.space_group_name_H-M   'P 1'
#
loop_
_entity.id
_entity.type
_entity.pdbx_description
1 polymer ?
#
loop_
_entity_poly.entity_id
_entity_poly.type
_entity_poly.pdbx_seq_one_letter_code
_entity_poly.pdbx_strand_id
1 'polypeptide(L)'
;MTTQGKYYCVEGIGSDNKNEHISKPYRIIFLDSNFPFTSSIVKGARGYNTLKELRKHDETWINYSQIDRKSAMKICEKKFIFYSRHFVITPSDEEFNEVSYKLLKHTIFGELKKEITGIHLISDLNPHIKTVTQKSHEDKNGVWIADVEYYSKERDKLYLKQNSSMFPKSWCPTTFMFKIFTAYKVKQQCKSDSSIFHSITDCGIKVDFVIKNNIMKTVYPLYLGDN
;
A
#
# COMPACT_ATOMS: atom_id res chain seq x y z
N MET A 1 -3.36 -26.59 -0.44
CA MET A 1 -2.25 -26.13 0.42
C MET A 1 -2.83 -25.78 1.77
N THR A 2 -2.40 -26.46 2.84
CA THR A 2 -2.69 -26.08 4.22
C THR A 2 -1.87 -24.84 4.53
N THR A 3 -2.51 -23.67 4.58
CA THR A 3 -1.87 -22.40 4.96
C THR A 3 -1.44 -22.51 6.42
N GLN A 4 -0.14 -22.67 6.67
CA GLN A 4 0.43 -22.52 7.99
C GLN A 4 0.49 -21.02 8.31
N GLY A 5 0.08 -20.63 9.52
CA GLY A 5 0.01 -19.23 9.90
C GLY A 5 -0.60 -19.04 11.27
N LYS A 6 -0.71 -17.79 11.69
CA LYS A 6 -1.17 -17.40 13.03
C LYS A 6 -2.28 -16.36 12.94
N TYR A 7 -3.19 -16.43 13.90
CA TYR A 7 -4.25 -15.46 14.14
C TYR A 7 -3.79 -14.41 15.16
N TYR A 8 -4.16 -13.16 14.92
CA TYR A 8 -3.90 -12.03 15.82
C TYR A 8 -5.20 -11.23 15.99
N CYS A 9 -5.46 -10.74 17.20
CA CYS A 9 -6.47 -9.73 17.43
C CYS A 9 -5.80 -8.35 17.45
N VAL A 10 -6.32 -7.44 16.66
CA VAL A 10 -5.74 -6.11 16.47
C VAL A 10 -6.81 -5.05 16.68
N GLU A 11 -6.41 -3.94 17.26
CA GLU A 11 -7.22 -2.72 17.39
C GLU A 11 -6.81 -1.70 16.32
N GLY A 12 -7.74 -0.81 15.95
CA GLY A 12 -7.47 0.31 15.04
C GLY A 12 -7.59 -0.04 13.56
N ILE A 13 -8.01 -1.26 13.20
CA ILE A 13 -8.32 -1.61 11.82
C ILE A 13 -9.82 -1.37 11.56
N GLY A 14 -10.11 -0.24 10.92
CA GLY A 14 -11.43 0.07 10.39
C GLY A 14 -11.78 -0.77 9.16
N SER A 15 -13.07 -0.84 8.83
CA SER A 15 -13.55 -1.37 7.55
C SER A 15 -14.37 -0.28 6.87
N ASP A 16 -14.08 -0.03 5.60
CA ASP A 16 -14.90 0.86 4.75
C ASP A 16 -16.29 0.25 4.47
N ASN A 17 -16.49 -1.03 4.81
CA ASN A 17 -17.73 -1.74 4.62
C ASN A 17 -18.74 -1.42 5.75
N LYS A 18 -19.55 -0.39 5.51
CA LYS A 18 -20.62 0.07 6.41
C LYS A 18 -21.63 -1.03 6.81
N ASN A 19 -21.71 -2.12 6.06
CA ASN A 19 -22.64 -3.23 6.30
C ASN A 19 -22.14 -4.28 7.30
N GLU A 20 -20.91 -4.14 7.82
CA GLU A 20 -20.35 -5.14 8.73
C GLU A 20 -20.93 -5.09 10.15
N HIS A 21 -21.59 -4.00 10.57
CA HIS A 21 -22.11 -3.81 11.94
C HIS A 21 -21.14 -4.34 13.02
N ILE A 22 -19.87 -3.92 12.95
CA ILE A 22 -18.86 -4.20 13.99
C ILE A 22 -18.66 -2.88 14.74
N SER A 23 -19.00 -2.88 16.03
CA SER A 23 -19.12 -1.67 16.86
C SER A 23 -17.80 -0.94 17.12
N LYS A 24 -16.66 -1.64 16.97
CA LYS A 24 -15.32 -1.13 17.27
C LYS A 24 -14.29 -1.59 16.22
N PRO A 25 -13.14 -0.90 16.07
CA PRO A 25 -12.11 -1.23 15.07
C PRO A 25 -11.24 -2.43 15.49
N TYR A 26 -11.82 -3.42 16.19
CA TYR A 26 -11.13 -4.68 16.46
C TYR A 26 -11.32 -5.64 15.30
N ARG A 27 -10.27 -6.33 14.90
CA ARG A 27 -10.30 -7.33 13.82
C ARG A 27 -9.44 -8.55 14.15
N ILE A 28 -9.76 -9.66 13.50
CA ILE A 28 -8.89 -10.82 13.44
C ILE A 28 -8.15 -10.80 12.11
N ILE A 29 -6.83 -10.83 12.17
CA ILE A 29 -5.98 -11.01 10.99
C ILE A 29 -5.33 -12.39 11.05
N PHE A 30 -5.17 -13.03 9.89
CA PHE A 30 -4.38 -14.25 9.74
C PHE A 30 -3.14 -13.93 8.91
N LEU A 31 -1.97 -14.23 9.46
CA LEU A 31 -0.67 -14.07 8.81
C LEU A 31 -0.07 -15.44 8.51
N ASP A 32 0.40 -15.65 7.27
CA ASP A 32 1.12 -16.86 6.88
C ASP A 32 2.41 -17.04 7.70
N SER A 33 2.86 -18.27 7.92
CA SER A 33 4.07 -18.57 8.69
C SER A 33 5.36 -18.11 8.01
N ASN A 34 5.36 -17.95 6.70
CA ASN A 34 6.49 -17.40 5.95
C ASN A 34 6.60 -15.87 6.11
N PHE A 35 5.77 -15.28 6.96
CA PHE A 35 5.71 -13.85 7.12
C PHE A 35 6.80 -13.35 8.11
N PRO A 36 7.72 -12.46 7.68
CA PRO A 36 8.93 -12.14 8.43
C PRO A 36 8.74 -11.30 9.72
N PHE A 37 7.53 -10.80 10.00
CA PHE A 37 7.32 -9.78 11.05
C PHE A 37 6.16 -10.09 12.01
N THR A 38 5.91 -11.37 12.29
CA THR A 38 4.73 -11.83 13.05
C THR A 38 4.57 -11.23 14.45
N SER A 39 5.64 -10.80 15.14
CA SER A 39 5.56 -10.25 16.50
C SER A 39 5.70 -8.72 16.59
N SER A 40 6.21 -8.04 15.56
CA SER A 40 6.49 -6.60 15.59
C SER A 40 5.39 -5.73 14.98
N ILE A 41 4.52 -6.30 14.13
CA ILE A 41 3.47 -5.53 13.42
C ILE A 41 2.30 -5.14 14.30
N VAL A 42 1.98 -5.95 15.30
CA VAL A 42 0.89 -5.65 16.22
C VAL A 42 1.51 -5.44 17.58
N LYS A 43 1.69 -4.17 17.95
CA LYS A 43 2.29 -3.78 19.23
C LYS A 43 1.62 -4.55 20.37
N GLY A 44 2.37 -5.46 20.99
CA GLY A 44 1.90 -6.27 22.13
C GLY A 44 1.07 -7.52 21.79
N ALA A 45 0.74 -7.81 20.53
CA ALA A 45 -0.07 -8.99 20.21
C ALA A 45 0.77 -10.23 19.93
N ARG A 46 0.27 -11.36 20.45
CA ARG A 46 0.83 -12.69 20.24
C ARG A 46 0.04 -13.40 19.15
N GLY A 47 0.74 -14.09 18.27
CA GLY A 47 0.09 -14.93 17.26
C GLY A 47 -0.30 -16.30 17.82
N TYR A 48 -1.50 -16.78 17.45
CA TYR A 48 -2.05 -18.06 17.88
C TYR A 48 -2.33 -18.99 16.71
N ASN A 49 -2.17 -20.31 16.89
CA ASN A 49 -2.37 -21.28 15.81
C ASN A 49 -3.85 -21.50 15.53
N THR A 50 -4.71 -21.25 16.50
CA THR A 50 -6.17 -21.39 16.35
C THR A 50 -6.93 -20.20 16.94
N LEU A 51 -8.13 -19.94 16.40
CA LEU A 51 -9.07 -19.00 17.00
C LEU A 51 -9.48 -19.41 18.42
N LYS A 52 -9.44 -20.71 18.76
CA LYS A 52 -9.74 -21.19 20.12
C LYS A 52 -8.68 -20.72 21.10
N GLU A 53 -7.40 -20.82 20.74
CA GLU A 53 -6.29 -20.34 21.54
C GLU A 53 -6.32 -18.81 21.68
N LEU A 54 -6.52 -18.10 20.56
CA LEU A 54 -6.63 -16.63 20.56
C LEU A 54 -7.71 -16.17 21.56
N ARG A 55 -8.92 -16.73 21.47
CA ARG A 55 -10.02 -16.34 22.37
C ARG A 55 -9.78 -16.67 23.85
N LYS A 56 -8.86 -17.58 24.14
CA LYS A 56 -8.55 -17.99 25.51
C LYS A 56 -7.43 -17.14 26.12
N HIS A 57 -6.53 -16.62 25.30
CA HIS A 57 -5.23 -16.10 25.77
C HIS A 57 -4.90 -14.69 25.29
N ASP A 58 -5.55 -14.19 24.25
CA ASP A 58 -5.29 -12.85 23.71
C ASP A 58 -6.01 -11.78 24.53
N GLU A 59 -5.23 -10.91 25.18
CA GLU A 59 -5.77 -9.84 26.04
C GLU A 59 -6.63 -8.85 25.27
N THR A 60 -6.24 -8.49 24.05
CA THR A 60 -7.01 -7.58 23.18
C THR A 60 -8.39 -8.17 22.89
N TRP A 61 -8.46 -9.45 22.52
CA TRP A 61 -9.73 -10.13 22.29
C TRP A 61 -10.55 -10.27 23.57
N ILE A 62 -9.92 -10.66 24.69
CA ILE A 62 -10.59 -10.81 25.98
C ILE A 62 -11.25 -9.50 26.38
N ASN A 63 -10.51 -8.39 26.34
CA ASN A 63 -11.00 -7.05 26.66
C ASN A 63 -12.15 -6.65 25.72
N TYR A 64 -12.01 -6.88 24.41
CA TYR A 64 -13.10 -6.58 23.47
C TYR A 64 -14.36 -7.42 23.74
N SER A 65 -14.20 -8.71 24.06
CA SER A 65 -15.31 -9.62 24.32
C SER A 65 -16.12 -9.26 25.57
N GLN A 66 -15.50 -8.59 26.54
CA GLN A 66 -16.17 -8.05 27.73
C GLN A 66 -16.98 -6.80 27.40
N ILE A 67 -16.54 -6.01 26.43
CA ILE A 67 -17.23 -4.79 25.99
C ILE A 67 -18.42 -5.13 25.07
N ASP A 68 -18.20 -5.98 24.06
CA ASP A 68 -19.21 -6.38 23.09
C ASP A 68 -18.97 -7.82 22.62
N ARG A 69 -19.51 -8.77 23.37
CA ARG A 69 -19.40 -10.20 23.10
C ARG A 69 -19.93 -10.60 21.71
N LYS A 70 -21.01 -9.96 21.26
CA LYS A 70 -21.65 -10.30 19.98
C LYS A 70 -20.73 -9.93 18.83
N SER A 71 -20.20 -8.71 18.83
CA SER A 71 -19.27 -8.26 17.79
C SER A 71 -17.91 -8.97 17.89
N ALA A 72 -17.42 -9.26 19.10
CA ALA A 72 -16.18 -10.03 19.30
C ALA A 72 -16.25 -11.46 18.77
N MET A 73 -17.41 -12.11 18.91
CA MET A 73 -17.65 -13.43 18.31
C MET A 73 -17.79 -13.36 16.79
N LYS A 74 -18.44 -12.31 16.29
CA LYS A 74 -18.63 -12.08 14.86
C LYS A 74 -17.29 -11.97 14.12
N ILE A 75 -16.32 -11.22 14.64
CA ILE A 75 -14.99 -11.10 14.00
C ILE A 75 -14.19 -12.41 13.93
N CYS A 76 -14.61 -13.46 14.66
CA CYS A 76 -14.01 -14.79 14.57
C CYS A 76 -14.63 -15.67 13.47
N GLU A 77 -15.71 -15.26 12.81
CA GLU A 77 -16.25 -16.01 11.67
C GLU A 77 -15.34 -15.81 10.46
N LYS A 78 -15.10 -16.89 9.68
CA LYS A 78 -14.14 -16.88 8.56
C LYS A 78 -14.32 -15.70 7.59
N LYS A 79 -15.56 -15.28 7.31
CA LYS A 79 -15.86 -14.16 6.40
C LYS A 79 -15.42 -12.78 6.91
N PHE A 80 -15.16 -12.64 8.21
CA PHE A 80 -14.69 -11.40 8.84
C PHE A 80 -13.20 -11.44 9.22
N ILE A 81 -12.53 -12.56 8.96
CA ILE A 81 -11.09 -12.69 9.17
C ILE A 81 -10.38 -12.12 7.95
N PHE A 82 -9.45 -11.19 8.18
CA PHE A 82 -8.58 -10.70 7.13
C PHE A 82 -7.44 -11.69 6.91
N TYR A 83 -7.54 -12.43 5.82
CA TYR A 83 -6.46 -13.27 5.33
C TYR A 83 -5.55 -12.41 4.46
N SER A 84 -4.47 -11.92 5.04
CA SER A 84 -3.54 -11.10 4.28
C SER A 84 -2.47 -11.98 3.62
N ARG A 85 -2.28 -11.77 2.32
CA ARG A 85 -1.19 -12.37 1.54
C ARG A 85 -0.02 -11.39 1.33
N HIS A 86 -0.29 -10.09 1.47
CA HIS A 86 0.66 -9.03 1.14
C HIS A 86 0.59 -7.94 2.21
N PHE A 87 1.75 -7.40 2.54
CA PHE A 87 1.87 -6.27 3.44
C PHE A 87 2.76 -5.23 2.82
N VAL A 88 2.38 -3.98 3.01
CA VAL A 88 3.23 -2.85 2.70
C VAL A 88 3.62 -2.21 4.01
N ILE A 89 4.91 -2.20 4.30
CA ILE A 89 5.45 -1.53 5.49
C ILE A 89 5.75 -0.10 5.10
N THR A 90 5.27 0.84 5.93
CA THR A 90 5.53 2.26 5.76
C THR A 90 6.32 2.79 6.97
N PRO A 91 7.15 3.82 6.78
CA PRO A 91 7.72 4.58 7.89
C PRO A 91 6.62 5.12 8.81
N SER A 92 6.91 5.18 10.11
CA SER A 92 6.03 5.81 11.10
C SER A 92 6.30 7.31 11.15
N ASP A 93 5.50 8.09 10.40
CA ASP A 93 5.58 9.56 10.34
C ASP A 93 4.17 10.10 10.09
N GLU A 94 3.68 11.01 10.94
CA GLU A 94 2.28 11.49 10.88
C GLU A 94 1.94 12.18 9.56
N GLU A 95 2.82 13.04 9.05
CA GLU A 95 2.63 13.75 7.78
C GLU A 95 2.61 12.76 6.61
N PHE A 96 3.53 11.80 6.62
CA PHE A 96 3.62 10.80 5.59
C PHE A 96 2.50 9.76 5.67
N ASN A 97 1.95 9.43 6.84
CA ASN A 97 0.89 8.45 6.98
C ASN A 97 -0.37 8.80 6.17
N GLU A 98 -0.76 10.07 6.18
CA GLU A 98 -1.91 10.57 5.39
C GLU A 98 -1.67 10.49 3.88
N VAL A 99 -0.42 10.71 3.48
CA VAL A 99 0.03 10.71 2.09
C VAL A 99 0.28 9.30 1.57
N SER A 100 0.78 8.42 2.45
CA SER A 100 1.21 7.06 2.13
C SER A 100 0.04 6.17 1.77
N TYR A 101 -1.10 6.33 2.45
CA TYR A 101 -2.33 5.61 2.12
C TYR A 101 -2.85 5.97 0.71
N LYS A 102 -2.77 7.26 0.33
CA LYS A 102 -3.15 7.71 -1.01
C LYS A 102 -2.17 7.21 -2.07
N LEU A 103 -0.87 7.28 -1.80
CA LEU A 103 0.19 6.68 -2.63
C LEU A 103 -0.05 5.19 -2.87
N LEU A 104 -0.37 4.44 -1.81
CA LEU A 104 -0.69 3.02 -1.88
C LEU A 104 -1.89 2.77 -2.78
N LYS A 105 -3.00 3.48 -2.55
CA LYS A 105 -4.20 3.36 -3.38
C LYS A 105 -3.94 3.65 -4.85
N HIS A 106 -3.16 4.69 -5.15
CA HIS A 106 -2.99 5.15 -6.52
C HIS A 106 -1.86 4.46 -7.28
N THR A 107 -0.67 4.38 -6.68
CA THR A 107 0.53 3.86 -7.34
C THR A 107 0.60 2.34 -7.29
N ILE A 108 0.10 1.72 -6.21
CA ILE A 108 0.21 0.27 -6.00
C ILE A 108 -1.09 -0.45 -6.37
N PHE A 109 -2.25 0.00 -5.88
CA PHE A 109 -3.52 -0.68 -6.15
C PHE A 109 -4.25 -0.20 -7.41
N GLY A 110 -3.84 0.94 -7.97
CA GLY A 110 -4.43 1.48 -9.19
C GLY A 110 -5.86 1.99 -9.02
N GLU A 111 -6.24 2.49 -7.83
CA GLU A 111 -7.52 3.21 -7.65
C GLU A 111 -7.47 4.51 -8.45
N LEU A 112 -8.08 4.49 -9.64
CA LEU A 112 -8.06 5.60 -10.59
C LEU A 112 -9.30 6.48 -10.43
N LYS A 113 -9.31 7.35 -9.42
CA LYS A 113 -10.27 8.47 -9.40
C LYS A 113 -9.90 9.50 -10.47
N LYS A 114 -10.89 10.27 -10.94
CA LYS A 114 -10.80 11.28 -12.02
C LYS A 114 -9.56 12.20 -12.01
N GLU A 115 -8.89 12.37 -10.88
CA GLU A 115 -7.85 13.39 -10.66
C GLU A 115 -6.42 12.88 -10.50
N ILE A 116 -6.20 11.55 -10.46
CA ILE A 116 -4.88 11.00 -10.17
C ILE A 116 -4.40 10.10 -11.31
N THR A 117 -3.35 10.57 -11.97
CA THR A 117 -2.83 10.01 -13.20
C THR A 117 -1.39 9.54 -12.99
N GLY A 118 -1.17 8.24 -12.87
CA GLY A 118 0.19 7.68 -12.96
C GLY A 118 0.33 6.26 -12.45
N ILE A 119 0.59 5.30 -13.32
CA ILE A 119 1.04 3.96 -12.91
C ILE A 119 2.54 3.96 -13.16
N HIS A 120 3.32 4.11 -12.11
CA HIS A 120 4.78 4.25 -12.18
C HIS A 120 5.50 3.07 -11.52
N LEU A 121 4.80 2.25 -10.75
CA LEU A 121 5.32 1.00 -10.17
C LEU A 121 4.56 -0.17 -10.78
N ILE A 122 5.29 -1.15 -11.32
CA ILE A 122 4.69 -2.42 -11.74
C ILE A 122 4.65 -3.34 -10.53
N SER A 123 3.44 -3.65 -10.07
CA SER A 123 3.20 -4.57 -8.97
C SER A 123 2.10 -5.55 -9.37
N ASP A 124 2.27 -6.80 -8.93
CA ASP A 124 1.24 -7.83 -8.90
C ASP A 124 0.00 -7.44 -8.07
N LEU A 125 0.13 -6.44 -7.19
CA LEU A 125 -0.97 -5.86 -6.43
C LEU A 125 -1.90 -4.96 -7.25
N ASN A 126 -1.54 -4.62 -8.50
CA ASN A 126 -2.37 -3.80 -9.37
C ASN A 126 -3.14 -4.69 -10.36
N PRO A 127 -4.41 -5.06 -10.07
CA PRO A 127 -5.19 -5.95 -10.94
C PRO A 127 -5.65 -5.27 -12.24
N HIS A 128 -5.46 -3.95 -12.36
CA HIS A 128 -5.96 -3.15 -13.47
C HIS A 128 -4.99 -3.08 -14.64
N ILE A 129 -3.70 -3.32 -14.43
CA ILE A 129 -2.70 -3.37 -15.50
C ILE A 129 -2.96 -4.59 -16.37
N LYS A 130 -3.08 -4.37 -17.69
CA LYS A 130 -3.28 -5.44 -18.68
C LYS A 130 -2.00 -5.75 -19.43
N THR A 131 -1.29 -4.72 -19.86
CA THR A 131 -0.04 -4.88 -20.62
C THR A 131 0.89 -3.72 -20.32
N VAL A 132 2.19 -4.02 -20.26
CA VAL A 132 3.25 -3.04 -20.12
C VAL A 132 4.25 -3.27 -21.25
N THR A 133 4.42 -2.28 -22.10
CA THR A 133 5.33 -2.35 -23.26
C THR A 133 6.48 -1.41 -23.01
N GLN A 134 7.65 -1.96 -22.67
CA GLN A 134 8.87 -1.19 -22.49
C GLN A 134 9.30 -0.50 -23.79
N LYS A 135 9.68 0.77 -23.70
CA LYS A 135 10.06 1.65 -24.82
C LYS A 135 11.51 2.11 -24.77
N SER A 136 12.16 2.01 -23.61
CA SER A 136 13.58 2.35 -23.43
C SER A 136 14.30 1.27 -22.65
N HIS A 137 15.63 1.32 -22.64
CA HIS A 137 16.42 0.61 -21.64
C HIS A 137 16.21 1.20 -20.24
N GLU A 138 16.67 0.48 -19.22
CA GLU A 138 16.78 1.01 -17.87
C GLU A 138 18.00 1.93 -17.80
N ASP A 139 17.83 3.14 -17.26
CA ASP A 139 18.96 4.02 -16.99
C ASP A 139 19.81 3.48 -15.83
N LYS A 140 20.90 4.17 -15.50
CA LYS A 140 21.83 3.76 -14.43
C LYS A 140 21.19 3.57 -13.05
N ASN A 141 20.00 4.12 -12.82
CA ASN A 141 19.25 3.98 -11.57
C ASN A 141 18.08 2.99 -11.69
N GLY A 142 17.94 2.30 -12.83
CA GLY A 142 16.87 1.35 -13.09
C GLY A 142 15.56 1.98 -13.57
N VAL A 143 15.53 3.28 -13.88
CA VAL A 143 14.33 3.97 -14.39
C VAL A 143 14.19 3.71 -15.88
N TRP A 144 12.98 3.51 -16.37
CA TRP A 144 12.72 3.18 -17.78
C TRP A 144 11.41 3.78 -18.26
N ILE A 145 11.20 3.81 -19.57
CA ILE A 145 9.98 4.31 -20.21
C ILE A 145 9.13 3.14 -20.70
N ALA A 146 7.81 3.23 -20.51
CA ALA A 146 6.86 2.23 -20.94
C ALA A 146 5.55 2.85 -21.45
N ASP A 147 4.88 2.10 -22.32
CA ASP A 147 3.44 2.25 -22.50
C ASP A 147 2.72 1.30 -21.54
N VAL A 148 1.71 1.79 -20.82
CA VAL A 148 0.93 1.01 -19.86
C VAL A 148 -0.54 1.00 -20.29
N GLU A 149 -1.05 -0.19 -20.59
CA GLU A 149 -2.48 -0.41 -20.80
C GLU A 149 -3.13 -0.85 -19.49
N TYR A 150 -4.21 -0.16 -19.09
CA TYR A 150 -4.96 -0.48 -17.89
C TYR A 150 -6.47 -0.41 -18.11
N TYR A 151 -7.20 -1.23 -17.36
CA TYR A 151 -8.66 -1.29 -17.38
C TYR A 151 -9.27 -0.52 -16.20
N SER A 152 -10.06 0.51 -16.51
CA SER A 152 -10.87 1.22 -15.52
C SER A 152 -12.21 0.54 -15.36
N LYS A 153 -12.44 -0.09 -14.21
CA LYS A 153 -13.74 -0.71 -13.88
C LYS A 153 -14.87 0.33 -13.77
N GLU A 154 -14.57 1.51 -13.23
CA GLU A 154 -15.57 2.60 -13.08
C GLU A 154 -16.14 3.06 -14.43
N ARG A 155 -15.31 3.03 -15.48
CA ARG A 155 -15.67 3.53 -16.82
C ARG A 155 -15.85 2.41 -17.84
N ASP A 156 -15.69 1.17 -17.41
CA ASP A 156 -15.71 -0.04 -18.24
C ASP A 156 -14.90 0.12 -19.54
N LYS A 157 -13.65 0.59 -19.42
CA LYS A 157 -12.84 0.96 -20.59
C LYS A 157 -11.34 0.73 -20.38
N LEU A 158 -10.66 0.35 -21.45
CA LEU A 158 -9.20 0.30 -21.55
C LEU A 158 -8.62 1.68 -21.87
N TYR A 159 -7.52 1.99 -21.20
CA TYR A 159 -6.76 3.20 -21.37
C TYR A 159 -5.30 2.85 -21.65
N LEU A 160 -4.73 3.51 -22.66
CA LEU A 160 -3.30 3.46 -22.95
C LEU A 160 -2.64 4.73 -22.43
N LYS A 161 -1.67 4.58 -21.55
CA LYS A 161 -0.74 5.65 -21.18
C LYS A 161 0.57 5.44 -21.90
N GLN A 162 0.94 6.39 -22.74
CA GLN A 162 2.17 6.32 -23.51
C GLN A 162 3.31 7.00 -22.77
N ASN A 163 4.53 6.51 -23.01
CA ASN A 163 5.79 7.14 -22.54
C ASN A 163 5.80 7.47 -21.03
N SER A 164 5.25 6.59 -20.20
CA SER A 164 5.30 6.74 -18.74
C SER A 164 6.66 6.32 -18.22
N SER A 165 7.28 7.15 -17.38
CA SER A 165 8.49 6.78 -16.65
C SER A 165 8.16 5.84 -15.50
N MET A 166 8.94 4.80 -15.34
CA MET A 166 8.67 3.68 -14.45
C MET A 166 9.80 3.55 -13.44
N PHE A 167 9.43 3.27 -12.18
CA PHE A 167 10.38 2.92 -11.14
C PHE A 167 11.07 1.59 -11.45
N PRO A 168 12.22 1.31 -10.80
CA PRO A 168 12.95 0.07 -11.02
C PRO A 168 12.08 -1.17 -10.82
N LYS A 169 12.21 -2.15 -11.71
CA LYS A 169 11.44 -3.40 -11.65
C LYS A 169 11.73 -4.22 -10.40
N SER A 170 12.88 -4.01 -9.79
CA SER A 170 13.29 -4.65 -8.53
C SER A 170 12.56 -4.09 -7.31
N TRP A 171 11.84 -2.97 -7.42
CA TRP A 171 11.13 -2.38 -6.30
C TRP A 171 9.80 -3.09 -6.06
N CYS A 172 9.65 -3.62 -4.84
CA CYS A 172 8.35 -4.01 -4.33
C CYS A 172 7.63 -2.81 -3.69
N PRO A 173 6.32 -2.89 -3.45
CA PRO A 173 5.53 -1.86 -2.76
C PRO A 173 6.18 -1.29 -1.50
N THR A 174 6.73 -2.14 -0.63
CA THR A 174 7.43 -1.71 0.58
C THR A 174 8.67 -0.88 0.26
N THR A 175 9.57 -1.39 -0.59
CA THR A 175 10.78 -0.66 -1.01
C THR A 175 10.39 0.69 -1.61
N PHE A 176 9.40 0.71 -2.50
CA PHE A 176 8.87 1.94 -3.06
C PHE A 176 8.44 2.93 -1.97
N MET A 177 7.63 2.51 -0.99
CA MET A 177 7.17 3.41 0.08
C MET A 177 8.31 4.00 0.91
N PHE A 178 9.34 3.22 1.25
CA PHE A 178 10.51 3.73 1.98
C PHE A 178 11.33 4.71 1.13
N LYS A 179 11.58 4.38 -0.13
CA LYS A 179 12.35 5.25 -1.04
C LYS A 179 11.63 6.57 -1.29
N ILE A 180 10.32 6.51 -1.52
CA ILE A 180 9.49 7.71 -1.71
C ILE A 180 9.38 8.53 -0.42
N PHE A 181 9.31 7.90 0.76
CA PHE A 181 9.36 8.63 2.02
C PHE A 181 10.64 9.47 2.14
N THR A 182 11.82 8.88 1.90
CA THR A 182 13.09 9.62 2.00
C THR A 182 13.12 10.82 1.06
N ALA A 183 12.67 10.65 -0.19
CA ALA A 183 12.55 11.75 -1.14
C ALA A 183 11.51 12.79 -0.71
N TYR A 184 10.39 12.36 -0.13
CA TYR A 184 9.34 13.27 0.31
C TYR A 184 9.79 14.23 1.41
N LYS A 185 10.66 13.78 2.33
CA LYS A 185 11.16 14.63 3.43
C LYS A 185 12.11 15.73 2.97
N VAL A 186 12.78 15.53 1.84
CA VAL A 186 13.79 16.48 1.31
C VAL A 186 13.34 17.21 0.04
N LYS A 187 12.07 17.03 -0.36
CA LYS A 187 11.50 17.63 -1.57
C LYS A 187 11.58 19.16 -1.54
N GLN A 188 11.80 19.77 -2.70
CA GLN A 188 11.85 21.22 -2.88
C GLN A 188 10.81 21.65 -3.91
N GLN A 189 10.06 22.70 -3.62
CA GLN A 189 9.05 23.20 -4.54
C GLN A 189 9.69 23.72 -5.84
N CYS A 190 9.12 23.35 -6.98
CA CYS A 190 9.51 23.85 -8.27
C CYS A 190 9.23 25.35 -8.35
N LYS A 191 10.21 26.13 -8.86
CA LYS A 191 10.07 27.59 -8.98
C LYS A 191 9.01 28.00 -10.00
N SER A 192 8.81 27.21 -11.05
CA SER A 192 7.91 27.54 -12.15
C SER A 192 6.50 26.98 -11.98
N ASP A 193 6.30 25.96 -11.14
CA ASP A 193 5.00 25.38 -10.86
C ASP A 193 4.88 25.01 -9.39
N SER A 194 4.06 25.74 -8.64
CA SER A 194 3.85 25.53 -7.21
C SER A 194 3.29 24.14 -6.86
N SER A 195 2.73 23.42 -7.84
CA SER A 195 2.20 22.08 -7.64
C SER A 195 3.24 20.96 -7.85
N ILE A 196 4.43 21.28 -8.36
CA ILE A 196 5.50 20.32 -8.59
C ILE A 196 6.57 20.48 -7.50
N PHE A 197 7.04 19.37 -6.94
CA PHE A 197 8.14 19.34 -6.01
C PHE A 197 9.19 18.35 -6.50
N HIS A 198 10.41 18.84 -6.71
CA HIS A 198 11.54 18.03 -7.13
C HIS A 198 12.18 17.37 -5.92
N SER A 199 12.64 16.14 -6.08
CA SER A 199 13.42 15.46 -5.06
C SER A 199 14.31 14.37 -5.64
N ILE A 200 15.07 13.74 -4.76
CA ILE A 200 15.92 12.60 -5.05
C ILE A 200 15.74 11.55 -3.95
N THR A 201 15.62 10.29 -4.32
CA THR A 201 15.63 9.18 -3.37
C THR A 201 17.04 8.97 -2.81
N ASP A 202 17.14 8.27 -1.69
CA ASP A 202 18.43 7.87 -1.11
C ASP A 202 19.33 7.03 -2.06
N CYS A 203 18.75 6.42 -3.10
CA CYS A 203 19.46 5.66 -4.13
C CYS A 203 19.67 6.45 -5.44
N GLY A 204 19.50 7.78 -5.41
CA GLY A 204 19.85 8.65 -6.54
C GLY A 204 18.80 8.79 -7.64
N ILE A 205 17.60 8.22 -7.48
CA ILE A 205 16.51 8.40 -8.45
C ILE A 205 15.90 9.77 -8.25
N LYS A 206 15.97 10.61 -9.28
CA LYS A 206 15.25 11.89 -9.29
C LYS A 206 13.76 11.62 -9.47
N VAL A 207 12.94 12.30 -8.68
CA VAL A 207 11.49 12.16 -8.70
C VAL A 207 10.83 13.52 -8.67
N ASP A 208 9.67 13.60 -9.32
CA ASP A 208 8.76 14.72 -9.19
C ASP A 208 7.53 14.26 -8.41
N PHE A 209 7.17 15.04 -7.40
CA PHE A 209 5.89 14.95 -6.72
C PHE A 209 4.93 16.00 -7.27
N VAL A 210 3.74 15.58 -7.64
CA VAL A 210 2.64 16.50 -7.94
C VAL A 210 1.76 16.59 -6.70
N ILE A 211 1.75 17.75 -6.05
CA ILE A 211 0.98 18.03 -4.83
C ILE A 211 0.06 19.21 -5.11
N LYS A 212 -1.25 19.00 -4.98
CA LYS A 212 -2.28 20.04 -5.18
C LYS A 212 -3.17 20.12 -3.95
N ASN A 213 -3.36 21.33 -3.40
CA ASN A 213 -4.15 21.57 -2.19
C ASN A 213 -3.72 20.69 -1.01
N ASN A 214 -2.40 20.58 -0.78
CA ASN A 214 -1.79 19.69 0.22
C ASN A 214 -2.10 18.18 0.05
N ILE A 215 -2.61 17.78 -1.12
CA ILE A 215 -2.88 16.39 -1.45
C ILE A 215 -1.87 15.95 -2.50
N MET A 216 -1.08 14.92 -2.18
CA MET A 216 -0.25 14.26 -3.17
C MET A 216 -1.14 13.59 -4.22
N LYS A 217 -0.97 14.02 -5.47
CA LYS A 217 -1.68 13.49 -6.64
C LYS A 217 -0.89 12.36 -7.28
N THR A 218 0.41 12.52 -7.49
CA THR A 218 1.25 11.45 -8.03
C THR A 218 2.71 11.67 -7.67
N VAL A 219 3.51 10.62 -7.79
CA VAL A 219 4.97 10.68 -7.82
C VAL A 219 5.46 9.84 -8.98
N TYR A 220 6.43 10.34 -9.73
CA TYR A 220 7.02 9.62 -10.85
C TYR A 220 8.54 9.85 -10.91
N PRO A 221 9.31 8.86 -11.40
CA PRO A 221 10.74 9.01 -11.57
C PRO A 221 11.04 9.79 -12.85
N LEU A 222 12.19 10.47 -12.87
CA LEU A 222 12.70 11.13 -14.07
C LEU A 222 13.69 10.19 -14.76
N TYR A 223 13.36 9.78 -15.98
CA TYR A 223 14.26 9.00 -16.82
C TYR A 223 15.39 9.88 -17.34
N LEU A 224 16.64 9.47 -17.10
CA LEU A 224 17.81 10.28 -17.45
C LEU A 224 18.46 9.88 -18.78
N GLY A 225 17.99 8.80 -19.42
CA GLY A 225 18.60 8.25 -20.62
C GLY A 225 19.99 7.66 -20.37
N ASP A 226 20.60 7.18 -21.46
CA ASP A 226 21.98 6.69 -21.49
C ASP A 226 22.93 7.90 -21.55
N ASN A 227 23.08 8.60 -20.43
CA ASN A 227 24.19 9.56 -20.25
C ASN A 227 25.39 8.86 -19.62
#